data_AF-A0AAW9ICP0-F1
#
_entry.id   AF-A0AAW9ICP0-F1
#
_cell.length_a   1.000
_cell.length_b   1.000
_cell.length_c   1.000
_cell.angle_alpha   90.00
_cell.angle_beta   90.00
_cell.angle_gamma   90.00
#
_symmetry.space_group_name_H-M   'P 1'
#
loop_
_entity.id
_entity.type
_entity.pdbx_description
1 polymer ?
#
loop_
_entity_poly.entity_id
_entity_poly.type
_entity_poly.pdbx_seq_one_letter_code
_entity_poly.pdbx_strand_id
1 'polypeptide(L)'
;AAIVALGLDKVFPDDKRILNLCDQPYSLMRSYAKILGVEQKNLRATYFGLNHFGWFTELKDIDGNDYFDQLRTYLRDYDFKPYNAEQRSKSWLDTYLRVNKYMNFFDEYIPTTYLQYYFFPEEIVAESDPNYTRADEAKDSREKEVWDICAKATDTDSVED
;
A
#
# COMPACT_ATOMS: atom_id res chain seq x y z
N ALA A 1 -11.22 -5.63 0.73
CA ALA A 1 -11.95 -5.83 2.00
C ALA A 1 -13.30 -5.09 2.07
N ALA A 2 -13.44 -3.87 1.51
CA ALA A 2 -14.66 -3.06 1.65
C ALA A 2 -15.99 -3.79 1.38
N ILE A 3 -16.11 -4.42 0.19
CA ILE A 3 -17.35 -5.12 -0.23
C ILE A 3 -17.65 -6.32 0.69
N VAL A 4 -16.63 -7.12 1.02
CA VAL A 4 -16.77 -8.29 1.90
C VAL A 4 -17.18 -7.86 3.31
N ALA A 5 -16.58 -6.79 3.84
CA ALA A 5 -16.94 -6.27 5.16
C ALA A 5 -18.41 -5.87 5.24
N LEU A 6 -18.92 -5.15 4.23
CA LEU A 6 -20.36 -4.80 4.15
C LEU A 6 -21.24 -6.05 4.01
N GLY A 7 -20.81 -7.04 3.24
CA GLY A 7 -21.53 -8.31 3.11
C GLY A 7 -21.64 -9.05 4.44
N LEU A 8 -20.53 -9.16 5.17
CA LEU A 8 -20.50 -9.83 6.48
C LEU A 8 -21.30 -9.08 7.54
N ASP A 9 -21.23 -7.74 7.56
CA ASP A 9 -22.03 -6.92 8.47
C ASP A 9 -23.54 -7.13 8.26
N LYS A 10 -23.98 -7.28 7.01
CA LYS A 10 -25.38 -7.55 6.67
C LYS A 10 -25.83 -8.97 7.00
N VAL A 11 -24.98 -9.96 6.75
CA VAL A 11 -25.34 -11.39 6.90
C VAL A 11 -25.15 -11.87 8.34
N PHE A 12 -24.19 -11.30 9.07
CA PHE A 12 -23.81 -11.68 10.43
C PHE A 12 -23.73 -10.44 11.36
N PRO A 13 -24.80 -9.64 11.50
CA PRO A 13 -24.77 -8.37 12.25
C PRO A 13 -24.44 -8.55 13.75
N ASP A 14 -24.75 -9.73 14.30
CA ASP A 14 -24.55 -10.04 15.71
C ASP A 14 -23.20 -10.69 16.01
N ASP A 15 -22.45 -11.14 15.00
CA ASP A 15 -21.15 -11.76 15.21
C ASP A 15 -20.08 -10.70 15.54
N LYS A 16 -19.56 -10.75 16.77
CA LYS A 16 -18.57 -9.79 17.27
C LYS A 16 -17.12 -10.27 17.14
N ARG A 17 -16.88 -11.35 16.38
CA ARG A 17 -15.56 -11.98 16.22
C ARG A 17 -15.04 -11.91 14.78
N ILE A 18 -15.62 -11.04 13.96
CA ILE A 18 -15.19 -10.79 12.58
C ILE A 18 -14.43 -9.46 12.53
N LEU A 19 -13.16 -9.50 12.09
CA LEU A 19 -12.33 -8.32 11.90
C LEU A 19 -11.76 -8.30 10.48
N ASN A 20 -12.09 -7.27 9.71
CA ASN A 20 -11.59 -7.07 8.36
C ASN A 20 -10.40 -6.11 8.39
N LEU A 21 -9.24 -6.56 7.90
CA LEU A 21 -7.99 -5.78 7.91
C LEU A 21 -7.47 -5.57 6.48
N CYS A 22 -6.60 -4.56 6.35
CA CYS A 22 -5.88 -4.25 5.13
C CYS A 22 -4.45 -3.83 5.48
N ASP A 23 -3.49 -4.34 4.75
CA ASP A 23 -2.05 -4.11 4.92
C ASP A 23 -1.55 -2.84 4.21
N GLN A 24 -2.35 -2.23 3.34
CA GLN A 24 -1.92 -1.04 2.60
C GLN A 24 -1.59 0.14 3.54
N PRO A 25 -2.44 0.55 4.50
CA PRO A 25 -2.05 1.61 5.44
C PRO A 25 -0.79 1.26 6.24
N TYR A 26 -0.63 -0.01 6.62
CA TYR A 26 0.59 -0.49 7.29
C TYR A 26 1.85 -0.32 6.41
N SER A 27 1.77 -0.69 5.14
CA SER A 27 2.86 -0.53 4.16
C SER A 27 3.21 0.94 3.91
N LEU A 28 2.20 1.82 3.91
CA LEU A 28 2.41 3.27 3.83
C LEU A 28 3.11 3.79 5.09
N MET A 29 2.65 3.42 6.29
CA MET A 29 3.31 3.77 7.56
C MET A 29 4.77 3.31 7.61
N ARG A 30 5.08 2.12 7.07
CA ARG A 30 6.47 1.63 6.93
C ARG A 30 7.31 2.52 6.00
N SER A 31 6.72 3.02 4.93
CA SER A 31 7.39 3.90 3.97
C SER A 31 7.58 5.31 4.54
N TYR A 32 6.58 5.84 5.24
CA TYR A 32 6.65 7.13 5.95
C TYR A 32 7.73 7.12 7.04
N ALA A 33 7.78 6.05 7.84
CA ALA A 33 8.84 5.83 8.82
C ALA A 33 10.25 5.89 8.19
N LYS A 34 10.43 5.25 7.03
CA LYS A 34 11.71 5.26 6.29
C LYS A 34 12.07 6.67 5.79
N ILE A 35 11.09 7.43 5.29
CA ILE A 35 11.27 8.81 4.83
C ILE A 35 11.68 9.74 5.98
N LEU A 36 11.01 9.60 7.12
CA LEU A 36 11.20 10.46 8.29
C LEU A 36 12.41 10.07 9.14
N GLY A 37 12.99 8.88 8.93
CA GLY A 37 14.06 8.35 9.78
C GLY A 37 13.59 7.96 11.18
N VAL A 38 12.31 7.60 11.33
CA VAL A 38 11.68 7.24 12.62
C VAL A 38 11.32 5.75 12.62
N GLU A 39 11.37 5.10 13.78
CA GLU A 39 10.91 3.71 13.89
C GLU A 39 9.38 3.63 13.69
N GLN A 40 8.91 2.76 12.80
CA GLN A 40 7.48 2.69 12.46
C GLN A 40 6.58 2.43 13.67
N LYS A 41 7.03 1.64 14.66
CA LYS A 41 6.27 1.36 15.89
C LYS A 41 6.04 2.60 16.77
N ASN A 42 6.84 3.65 16.58
CA ASN A 42 6.70 4.91 17.32
C ASN A 42 5.69 5.85 16.65
N LEU A 43 5.39 5.66 15.36
CA LEU A 43 4.44 6.52 14.66
C LEU A 43 2.97 6.18 15.01
N ARG A 44 2.16 7.22 15.10
CA ARG A 44 0.71 7.22 15.30
C ARG A 44 0.11 8.14 14.26
N ALA A 45 -0.80 7.60 13.45
CA ALA A 45 -1.45 8.38 12.41
C ALA A 45 -2.95 8.46 12.67
N THR A 46 -3.52 9.63 12.39
CA THR A 46 -4.97 9.81 12.31
C THR A 46 -5.38 9.56 10.86
N TYR A 47 -6.22 8.54 10.62
CA TYR A 47 -6.61 8.09 9.29
C TYR A 47 -8.12 7.92 9.20
N PHE A 48 -8.70 8.29 8.06
CA PHE A 48 -10.11 7.99 7.76
C PHE A 48 -10.28 7.56 6.31
N GLY A 49 -11.40 6.87 6.05
CA GLY A 49 -11.80 6.44 4.72
C GLY A 49 -12.33 5.02 4.70
N LEU A 50 -12.64 4.54 3.50
CA LEU A 50 -12.97 3.14 3.26
C LEU A 50 -11.67 2.34 3.03
N ASN A 51 -11.79 1.02 3.01
CA ASN A 51 -10.69 0.17 2.56
C ASN A 51 -10.32 0.53 1.11
N HIS A 52 -9.03 0.82 0.88
CA HIS A 52 -8.46 1.29 -0.39
C HIS A 52 -8.99 2.65 -0.89
N PHE A 53 -9.55 3.47 0.00
CA PHE A 53 -10.04 4.79 -0.33
C PHE A 53 -10.00 5.68 0.92
N GLY A 54 -8.84 6.23 1.23
CA GLY A 54 -8.70 7.05 2.43
C GLY A 54 -7.46 7.94 2.47
N TRP A 55 -7.35 8.67 3.58
CA TRP A 55 -6.40 9.75 3.81
C TRP A 55 -5.86 9.73 5.24
N PHE A 56 -4.58 10.08 5.37
CA PHE A 56 -3.95 10.42 6.64
C PHE A 56 -4.05 11.93 6.88
N THR A 57 -4.46 12.30 8.08
CA THR A 57 -4.75 13.70 8.48
C THR A 57 -3.77 14.23 9.53
N GLU A 58 -3.14 13.32 10.28
CA GLU A 58 -2.08 13.65 11.24
C GLU A 58 -1.07 12.50 11.27
N LEU A 59 0.17 12.81 11.65
CA LEU A 59 1.22 11.84 11.88
C LEU A 59 2.13 12.32 13.01
N LYS A 60 2.02 11.68 14.18
CA LYS A 60 2.81 11.99 15.37
C LYS A 60 3.61 10.79 15.82
N ASP A 61 4.63 10.96 16.64
CA ASP A 61 5.21 9.84 17.40
C ASP A 61 4.53 9.64 18.76
N ILE A 62 5.01 8.67 19.54
CA ILE A 62 4.54 8.37 20.90
C ILE A 62 4.88 9.46 21.92
N ASP A 63 5.84 10.33 21.62
CA ASP A 63 6.24 11.46 22.47
C ASP A 63 5.47 12.74 22.13
N GLY A 64 4.68 12.71 21.05
CA GLY A 64 3.83 13.81 20.59
C GLY A 64 4.47 14.73 19.55
N ASN A 65 5.66 14.40 19.03
CA ASN A 65 6.28 15.17 17.96
C ASN A 65 5.48 14.99 16.67
N ASP A 66 5.19 16.10 15.97
CA ASP A 66 4.42 16.09 14.73
C ASP A 66 5.33 16.01 13.51
N TYR A 67 5.04 15.08 12.62
CA TYR A 67 5.77 14.81 11.38
C TYR A 67 4.93 15.04 10.12
N PHE A 68 3.66 15.45 10.27
CA PHE A 68 2.72 15.50 9.18
C PHE A 68 3.17 16.44 8.06
N ASP A 69 3.50 17.68 8.38
CA ASP A 69 3.93 18.67 7.39
C ASP A 69 5.29 18.32 6.75
N GLN A 70 6.19 17.70 7.52
CA GLN A 70 7.47 17.22 6.99
C GLN A 70 7.24 16.12 5.94
N LEU A 71 6.40 15.13 6.24
CA LEU A 71 6.06 14.06 5.31
C LEU A 71 5.31 14.60 4.09
N ARG A 72 4.31 15.44 4.31
CA ARG A 72 3.50 16.07 3.26
C ARG A 72 4.38 16.84 2.29
N THR A 73 5.31 17.66 2.80
CA THR A 73 6.29 18.39 1.97
C THR A 73 7.17 17.44 1.18
N TYR A 74 7.67 16.38 1.83
CA TYR A 74 8.47 15.37 1.13
C TYR A 74 7.72 14.73 -0.04
N LEU A 75 6.47 14.31 0.19
CA LEU A 75 5.63 13.68 -0.84
C LEU A 75 5.18 14.64 -1.94
N ARG A 76 5.37 15.95 -1.80
CA ARG A 76 5.18 16.89 -2.90
C ARG A 76 6.46 17.09 -3.70
N ASP A 77 7.59 17.17 -3.01
CA ASP A 77 8.83 17.68 -3.59
C ASP A 77 9.80 16.56 -4.01
N TYR A 78 9.60 15.31 -3.56
CA TYR A 78 10.47 14.16 -3.84
C TYR A 78 9.71 12.88 -4.17
N ASP A 79 10.30 12.01 -5.02
CA ASP A 79 9.73 10.72 -5.41
C ASP A 79 9.32 9.86 -4.20
N PHE A 80 8.04 9.48 -4.15
CA PHE A 80 7.56 8.53 -3.17
C PHE A 80 7.90 7.11 -3.59
N LYS A 81 8.67 6.41 -2.76
CA LYS A 81 9.09 5.02 -2.98
C LYS A 81 8.61 4.13 -1.83
N PRO A 82 8.16 2.89 -2.12
CA PRO A 82 7.81 1.94 -1.07
C PRO A 82 9.04 1.57 -0.23
N TYR A 83 8.83 1.23 1.05
CA TYR A 83 9.92 0.87 1.97
C TYR A 83 10.82 -0.25 1.45
N ASN A 84 10.28 -1.17 0.65
CA ASN A 84 10.96 -2.30 0.03
C ASN A 84 11.07 -2.19 -1.51
N ALA A 85 11.30 -0.98 -2.03
CA ALA A 85 11.36 -0.69 -3.46
C ALA A 85 12.21 -1.66 -4.30
N GLU A 86 13.36 -2.11 -3.80
CA GLU A 86 14.27 -3.03 -4.51
C GLU A 86 13.64 -4.39 -4.87
N GLN A 87 12.59 -4.79 -4.15
CA GLN A 87 11.89 -6.07 -4.33
C GLN A 87 10.55 -5.92 -5.07
N ARG A 88 10.21 -4.70 -5.53
CA ARG A 88 8.89 -4.41 -6.11
C ARG A 88 8.96 -4.39 -7.63
N SER A 89 7.91 -4.89 -8.27
CA SER A 89 7.70 -4.74 -9.70
C SER A 89 7.57 -3.26 -10.06
N LYS A 90 7.91 -2.92 -11.31
CA LYS A 90 7.75 -1.56 -11.84
C LYS A 90 6.34 -1.00 -11.61
N SER A 91 5.31 -1.83 -11.84
CA SER A 91 3.90 -1.47 -11.61
C SER A 91 3.61 -0.97 -10.18
N TRP A 92 4.31 -1.50 -9.17
CA TRP A 92 4.22 -1.02 -7.79
C TRP A 92 4.99 0.27 -7.54
N LEU A 93 6.15 0.46 -8.18
CA LEU A 93 6.93 1.69 -8.07
C LEU A 93 6.16 2.88 -8.68
N ASP A 94 5.59 2.67 -9.86
CA ASP A 94 4.80 3.68 -10.57
C ASP A 94 3.56 4.08 -9.74
N THR A 95 2.93 3.12 -9.06
CA THR A 95 1.80 3.35 -8.14
C THR A 95 2.16 4.26 -6.97
N TYR A 96 3.35 4.11 -6.36
CA TYR A 96 3.79 4.97 -5.26
C TYR A 96 4.15 6.36 -5.80
N LEU A 97 4.90 6.42 -6.91
CA LEU A 97 5.29 7.68 -7.53
C LEU A 97 4.08 8.54 -7.93
N ARG A 98 2.98 7.92 -8.34
CA ARG A 98 1.77 8.67 -8.70
C ARG A 98 1.14 9.42 -7.53
N VAL A 99 1.41 9.05 -6.27
CA VAL A 99 0.97 9.85 -5.11
C VAL A 99 1.51 11.28 -5.18
N ASN A 100 2.75 11.46 -5.64
CA ASN A 100 3.33 12.79 -5.82
C ASN A 100 2.49 13.66 -6.76
N LYS A 101 1.91 13.05 -7.81
CA LYS A 101 0.98 13.75 -8.71
C LYS A 101 -0.28 14.20 -7.97
N TYR A 102 -0.86 13.37 -7.10
CA TYR A 102 -2.07 13.74 -6.35
C TYR A 102 -1.80 14.94 -5.45
N MET A 103 -0.63 14.93 -4.80
CA MET A 103 -0.17 15.98 -3.88
C MET A 103 0.02 17.34 -4.56
N ASN A 104 0.04 17.42 -5.90
CA ASN A 104 0.05 18.70 -6.61
C ASN A 104 -1.35 19.29 -6.83
N PHE A 105 -2.42 18.50 -6.63
CA PHE A 105 -3.81 18.95 -6.77
C PHE A 105 -4.50 19.11 -5.42
N PHE A 106 -4.30 18.13 -4.52
CA PHE A 106 -4.94 18.07 -3.22
C PHE A 106 -3.89 17.68 -2.17
N ASP A 107 -3.38 18.67 -1.44
CA ASP A 107 -2.29 18.48 -0.48
C ASP A 107 -2.72 18.67 0.98
N GLU A 108 -4.01 18.91 1.26
CA GLU A 108 -4.53 19.07 2.62
C GLU A 108 -4.26 17.82 3.47
N TYR A 109 -4.49 16.63 2.90
CA TYR A 109 -4.27 15.33 3.51
C TYR A 109 -3.41 14.42 2.65
N ILE A 110 -2.75 13.43 3.27
CA ILE A 110 -1.92 12.47 2.54
C ILE A 110 -2.79 11.29 2.07
N PRO A 111 -2.98 11.10 0.75
CA PRO A 111 -3.86 10.07 0.20
C PRO A 111 -3.22 8.67 0.19
N THR A 112 -4.06 7.64 0.20
CA THR A 112 -3.65 6.26 -0.11
C THR A 112 -3.36 6.07 -1.60
N THR A 113 -2.52 5.09 -1.94
CA THR A 113 -2.10 4.87 -3.34
C THR A 113 -3.24 4.41 -4.27
N TYR A 114 -4.33 3.83 -3.75
CA TYR A 114 -5.46 3.37 -4.59
C TYR A 114 -6.30 4.52 -5.16
N LEU A 115 -6.14 5.74 -4.65
CA LEU A 115 -6.92 6.88 -5.14
C LEU A 115 -6.63 7.24 -6.61
N GLN A 116 -5.50 6.79 -7.22
CA GLN A 116 -5.29 6.90 -8.68
C GLN A 116 -6.45 6.37 -9.50
N TYR A 117 -7.02 5.23 -9.10
CA TYR A 117 -8.04 4.56 -9.90
C TYR A 117 -9.34 5.35 -9.93
N TYR A 118 -9.51 6.31 -9.01
CA TYR A 118 -10.67 7.17 -8.90
C TYR A 118 -10.40 8.56 -9.47
N PHE A 119 -9.19 9.10 -9.29
CA PHE A 119 -8.83 10.45 -9.74
C PHE A 119 -8.27 10.49 -11.16
N PHE A 120 -7.61 9.43 -11.63
CA PHE A 120 -6.97 9.37 -12.94
C PHE A 120 -7.35 8.08 -13.70
N PRO A 121 -8.64 7.70 -13.77
CA PRO A 121 -9.05 6.44 -14.39
C PRO A 121 -8.67 6.36 -15.88
N GLU A 122 -8.79 7.47 -16.62
CA GLU A 122 -8.46 7.51 -18.05
C GLU A 122 -6.98 7.25 -18.31
N GLU A 123 -6.09 7.83 -17.48
CA GLU A 123 -4.65 7.60 -17.58
C GLU A 123 -4.29 6.15 -17.26
N ILE A 124 -4.88 5.59 -16.20
CA ILE A 124 -4.66 4.18 -15.84
C ILE A 124 -5.06 3.26 -16.99
N VAL A 125 -6.21 3.51 -17.62
CA VAL A 125 -6.67 2.72 -18.77
C VAL A 125 -5.70 2.87 -19.95
N ALA A 126 -5.28 4.09 -20.26
CA ALA A 126 -4.37 4.36 -21.38
C ALA A 126 -2.97 3.71 -21.20
N GLU A 127 -2.50 3.61 -19.96
CA GLU A 127 -1.21 3.00 -19.62
C GLU A 127 -1.28 1.47 -19.42
N SER A 128 -2.48 0.91 -19.32
CA SER A 128 -2.66 -0.53 -19.09
C SER A 128 -2.53 -1.34 -20.37
N ASP A 129 -1.91 -2.52 -20.28
CA ASP A 129 -1.91 -3.50 -21.37
C ASP A 129 -3.09 -4.48 -21.19
N PRO A 130 -4.09 -4.47 -22.09
CA PRO A 130 -5.23 -5.38 -22.00
C PRO A 130 -4.86 -6.85 -22.27
N ASN A 131 -3.68 -7.12 -22.86
CA ASN A 131 -3.21 -8.47 -23.16
C ASN A 131 -2.20 -9.00 -22.12
N TYR A 132 -1.70 -8.14 -21.23
CA TYR A 132 -0.77 -8.53 -20.17
C TYR A 132 -1.01 -7.70 -18.91
N THR A 133 -1.77 -8.28 -17.98
CA THR A 133 -2.25 -7.58 -16.79
C THR A 133 -1.40 -7.88 -15.56
N ARG A 134 -1.73 -7.24 -14.43
CA ARG A 134 -1.08 -7.55 -13.15
C ARG A 134 -1.28 -9.01 -12.71
N ALA A 135 -2.33 -9.68 -13.18
CA ALA A 135 -2.53 -11.11 -12.90
C ALA A 135 -1.46 -11.96 -13.60
N ASP A 136 -1.16 -11.64 -14.86
CA ASP A 136 -0.11 -12.29 -15.65
C ASP A 136 1.28 -12.03 -15.04
N GLU A 137 1.57 -10.76 -14.67
CA GLU A 137 2.79 -10.42 -13.94
C GLU A 137 2.94 -11.25 -12.66
N ALA A 138 1.88 -11.43 -11.88
CA ALA A 138 1.91 -12.16 -10.62
C ALA A 138 2.13 -13.66 -10.82
N LYS A 139 1.52 -14.23 -11.86
CA LYS A 139 1.68 -15.62 -12.28
C LYS A 139 3.12 -15.90 -12.72
N ASP A 140 3.66 -15.05 -13.58
CA ASP A 140 4.99 -15.23 -14.17
C ASP A 140 6.13 -14.94 -13.19
N SER A 141 5.85 -14.21 -12.10
CA SER A 141 6.82 -13.90 -11.04
C SER A 141 6.54 -14.66 -9.74
N ARG A 142 5.80 -14.04 -8.82
CA ARG A 142 5.67 -14.50 -7.43
C ARG A 142 5.05 -15.89 -7.31
N GLU A 143 4.03 -16.20 -8.11
CA GLU A 143 3.40 -17.52 -8.07
C GLU A 143 4.41 -18.59 -8.48
N LYS A 144 5.07 -18.39 -9.64
CA LYS A 144 6.13 -19.28 -10.12
C LYS A 144 7.26 -19.43 -9.10
N GLU A 145 7.78 -18.32 -8.55
CA GLU A 145 8.88 -18.34 -7.57
C GLU A 145 8.53 -19.16 -6.34
N VAL A 146 7.33 -18.96 -5.77
CA VAL A 146 6.88 -19.72 -4.60
C VAL A 146 6.77 -21.21 -4.91
N TRP A 147 6.17 -21.58 -6.05
CA TRP A 147 6.06 -22.99 -6.44
C TRP A 147 7.41 -23.64 -6.72
N ASP A 148 8.30 -22.94 -7.41
CA ASP A 148 9.65 -23.42 -7.71
C ASP A 148 10.46 -23.63 -6.41
N ILE A 149 10.33 -22.73 -5.43
CA ILE A 149 10.94 -22.89 -4.09
C ILE A 149 10.33 -24.08 -3.34
N CYS A 150 9.00 -24.20 -3.29
CA CYS A 150 8.33 -25.31 -2.63
C CYS A 150 8.70 -26.67 -3.26
N ALA A 151 8.83 -26.72 -4.58
CA ALA A 151 9.25 -27.93 -5.29
C ALA A 151 10.70 -28.32 -4.93
N LYS A 152 11.61 -27.34 -4.85
CA LYS A 152 13.00 -27.58 -4.41
C LYS A 152 13.11 -28.07 -2.97
N ALA A 153 12.24 -27.58 -2.10
CA ALA A 153 12.16 -28.00 -0.70
C ALA A 153 11.54 -29.40 -0.52
N THR A 154 11.02 -30.01 -1.59
CA THR A 154 10.46 -31.35 -1.51
C THR A 154 11.61 -32.35 -1.42
N ASP A 155 11.60 -33.18 -0.38
CA ASP A 155 12.63 -34.20 -0.08
C ASP A 155 14.02 -33.66 0.29
N THR A 156 14.10 -32.38 0.70
CA THR A 156 15.33 -31.78 1.26
C THR A 156 15.06 -31.16 2.64
N ASP A 157 16.04 -31.23 3.55
CA ASP A 157 15.96 -30.58 4.87
C ASP A 157 16.30 -29.07 4.80
N SER A 158 16.84 -28.61 3.67
CA SER A 158 17.23 -27.23 3.39
C SER A 158 17.06 -26.91 1.90
N VAL A 159 16.81 -25.64 1.58
CA VAL A 159 16.72 -25.10 0.21
C VAL A 159 18.03 -24.39 -0.21
N GLU A 160 19.04 -24.41 0.67
CA GLU A 160 20.34 -23.75 0.47
C GLU A 160 21.43 -24.68 -0.13
N ASP A 161 21.16 -25.98 -0.27
CA ASP A 161 22.03 -26.98 -0.92
C ASP A 161 21.76 -27.12 -2.43
#